data_AF-H3CFD0-F1
#
_entry.id   AF-H3CFD0-F1
#
_cell.length_a   1.000
_cell.length_b   1.000
_cell.length_c   1.000
_cell.angle_alpha   90.00
_cell.angle_beta   90.00
_cell.angle_gamma   90.00
#
_symmetry.space_group_name_H-M   'P 1'
#
loop_
_entity.id
_entity.type
_entity.pdbx_description
1 polymer ?
#
loop_
_entity_poly.entity_id
_entity_poly.type
_entity_poly.pdbx_seq_one_letter_code
_entity_poly.pdbx_strand_id
1 'polypeptide(L)'
;MSPARQPPLVTGISPKEGVAWTKVTIRGENLGTGPADLIGLSICGHNCVLTAEWMSASKIVCRVGPAKDDKGEIIVTTKSGGLGTSTVSFKLLRPERIGILDQSAVWVDEMNYYDMRTNRNKGISPLSLRPSNPLGIELDNQMYHQLLKSALEILLVGSKSSYFDSHSYAPTPEHASNSFEQLKVAASNLKKQATKKNEGSLAYVKGGLSTFFEAQDALSGER
;
A
#
# COMPACT_ATOMS: atom_id res chain seq x y z
N MET A 1 0.75 50.83 11.40
CA MET A 1 0.20 49.89 10.39
C MET A 1 1.37 49.45 9.52
N SER A 2 1.66 48.16 9.43
CA SER A 2 2.74 47.67 8.54
C SER A 2 2.38 48.01 7.09
N PRO A 3 3.35 48.44 6.25
CA PRO A 3 3.06 48.77 4.86
C PRO A 3 2.52 47.53 4.13
N ALA A 4 1.45 47.71 3.36
CA ALA A 4 0.93 46.66 2.49
C ALA A 4 2.02 46.27 1.50
N ARG A 5 2.46 45.01 1.56
CA ARG A 5 3.46 44.47 0.63
C ARG A 5 2.78 44.08 -0.67
N GLN A 6 3.60 43.93 -1.71
CA GLN A 6 3.14 43.39 -2.99
C GLN A 6 2.47 42.02 -2.78
N PRO A 7 1.43 41.71 -3.56
CA PRO A 7 0.73 40.44 -3.44
C PRO A 7 1.67 39.28 -3.81
N PRO A 8 1.47 38.08 -3.21
CA PRO A 8 2.25 36.90 -3.56
C PRO A 8 2.06 36.53 -5.03
N LEU A 9 3.14 36.27 -5.75
CA LEU A 9 3.11 35.82 -7.14
C LEU A 9 3.78 34.47 -7.25
N VAL A 10 3.03 33.44 -7.64
CA VAL A 10 3.56 32.10 -7.88
C VAL A 10 3.98 31.99 -9.34
N THR A 11 5.28 31.79 -9.57
CA THR A 11 5.88 31.71 -10.90
C THR A 11 6.25 30.28 -11.30
N GLY A 12 6.34 29.35 -10.35
CA GLY A 12 6.73 27.97 -10.63
C GLY A 12 6.26 26.97 -9.59
N ILE A 13 6.05 25.73 -10.03
CA ILE A 13 5.78 24.58 -9.16
C ILE A 13 6.55 23.36 -9.67
N SER A 14 7.10 22.57 -8.75
CA SER A 14 7.85 21.35 -9.06
C SER A 14 7.47 20.22 -8.09
N PRO A 15 7.00 19.06 -8.59
CA PRO A 15 6.67 18.75 -9.99
C PRO A 15 5.43 19.54 -10.49
N LYS A 16 5.24 19.59 -11.82
CA LYS A 16 4.05 20.24 -12.46
C LYS A 16 2.79 19.37 -12.42
N GLU A 17 2.97 18.07 -12.24
CA GLU A 17 1.89 17.10 -12.13
C GLU A 17 2.23 16.03 -11.10
N GLY A 18 1.20 15.38 -10.56
CA GLY A 18 1.36 14.32 -9.56
C GLY A 18 0.03 13.88 -8.98
N VAL A 19 0.03 12.75 -8.28
CA VAL A 19 -1.16 12.25 -7.57
C VAL A 19 -1.40 13.03 -6.26
N ALA A 20 -2.55 12.82 -5.63
CA ALA A 20 -2.79 13.35 -4.28
C ALA A 20 -1.66 12.93 -3.32
N TRP A 21 -1.35 13.79 -2.36
CA TRP A 21 -0.25 13.68 -1.39
C TRP A 21 1.16 13.83 -1.94
N THR A 22 1.32 14.15 -3.23
CA THR A 22 2.63 14.47 -3.82
C THR A 22 3.23 15.70 -3.14
N LYS A 23 4.51 15.59 -2.74
CA LYS A 23 5.29 16.72 -2.21
C LYS A 23 5.66 17.65 -3.35
N VAL A 24 5.19 18.90 -3.28
CA VAL A 24 5.44 19.93 -4.27
C VAL A 24 6.23 21.09 -3.65
N THR A 25 7.06 21.71 -4.48
CA THR A 25 7.80 22.92 -4.14
C THR A 25 7.25 24.06 -4.99
N ILE A 26 6.67 25.05 -4.32
CA ILE A 26 6.15 26.28 -4.92
C ILE A 26 7.27 27.32 -4.91
N ARG A 27 7.48 27.97 -6.05
CA ARG A 27 8.44 29.06 -6.23
C ARG A 27 7.69 30.31 -6.70
N GLY A 28 8.15 31.46 -6.24
CA GLY A 28 7.49 32.73 -6.52
C GLY A 28 8.18 33.92 -5.90
N GLU A 29 7.44 35.01 -5.81
CA GLU A 29 7.84 36.27 -5.22
C GLU A 29 6.83 36.67 -4.13
N ASN A 30 7.32 37.31 -3.08
CA ASN A 30 6.50 37.81 -1.97
C ASN A 30 5.60 36.74 -1.30
N LEU A 31 6.07 35.49 -1.18
CA LEU A 31 5.36 34.38 -0.54
C LEU A 31 5.31 34.46 1.00
N GLY A 32 5.33 35.68 1.55
CA GLY A 32 5.34 35.96 2.98
C GLY A 32 6.74 36.30 3.54
N THR A 33 6.74 37.00 4.66
CA THR A 33 7.94 37.42 5.40
C THR A 33 8.44 36.38 6.41
N GLY A 34 7.58 35.43 6.76
CA GLY A 34 7.88 34.33 7.67
C GLY A 34 6.73 33.32 7.72
N PRO A 35 6.89 32.22 8.47
CA PRO A 35 5.89 31.16 8.54
C PRO A 35 4.55 31.65 9.11
N ALA A 36 4.56 32.59 10.05
CA ALA A 36 3.35 33.18 10.64
C ALA A 36 2.60 34.13 9.69
N ASP A 37 3.23 34.53 8.58
CA ASP A 37 2.63 35.42 7.58
C ASP A 37 1.80 34.63 6.55
N LEU A 38 2.03 33.32 6.41
CA LEU A 38 1.28 32.44 5.52
C LEU A 38 -0.03 32.02 6.19
N ILE A 39 -1.16 32.62 5.76
CA ILE A 39 -2.49 32.34 6.33
C ILE A 39 -3.24 31.31 5.48
N GLY A 40 -3.02 31.31 4.17
CA GLY A 40 -3.75 30.48 3.22
C GLY A 40 -2.84 29.91 2.14
N LEU A 41 -3.08 28.65 1.77
CA LEU A 41 -2.48 27.98 0.63
C LEU A 41 -3.54 27.05 0.05
N SER A 42 -3.92 27.26 -1.20
CA SER A 42 -4.87 26.43 -1.93
C SER A 42 -4.25 25.94 -3.23
N ILE A 43 -4.38 24.64 -3.50
CA ILE A 43 -3.94 24.00 -4.75
C ILE A 43 -5.12 23.17 -5.27
N CYS A 44 -5.55 23.43 -6.51
CA CYS A 44 -6.71 22.75 -7.12
C CYS A 44 -7.98 22.82 -6.25
N GLY A 45 -8.21 23.94 -5.55
CA GLY A 45 -9.32 24.13 -4.62
C GLY A 45 -9.15 23.44 -3.26
N HIS A 46 -8.02 22.77 -3.01
CA HIS A 46 -7.73 22.10 -1.75
C HIS A 46 -6.85 22.96 -0.83
N ASN A 47 -7.28 23.15 0.42
CA ASN A 47 -6.51 23.86 1.43
C ASN A 47 -5.31 23.01 1.89
N CYS A 48 -4.10 23.47 1.57
CA CYS A 48 -2.83 22.81 1.88
C CYS A 48 -2.04 23.52 3.01
N VAL A 49 -2.66 24.42 3.78
CA VAL A 49 -1.97 25.18 4.85
C VAL A 49 -1.37 24.27 5.91
N LEU A 50 -2.09 23.21 6.31
CA LEU A 50 -1.64 22.27 7.34
C LEU A 50 -0.37 21.52 6.96
N THR A 51 -0.15 21.30 5.66
CA THR A 51 1.04 20.61 5.14
C THR A 51 2.09 21.58 4.59
N ALA A 52 1.82 22.89 4.67
CA ALA A 52 2.69 23.92 4.14
C ALA A 52 3.85 24.23 5.10
N GLU A 53 5.05 24.13 4.57
CA GLU A 53 6.29 24.51 5.21
C GLU A 53 6.86 25.72 4.47
N TRP A 54 6.81 26.88 5.13
CA TRP A 54 7.43 28.09 4.61
C TRP A 54 8.94 27.99 4.74
N MET A 55 9.66 28.15 3.64
CA MET A 55 11.13 28.09 3.62
C MET A 55 11.75 29.49 3.48
N SER A 56 11.16 30.32 2.63
CA SER A 56 11.63 31.69 2.36
C SER A 56 10.55 32.48 1.62
N ALA A 57 10.76 33.79 1.45
CA ALA A 57 9.86 34.67 0.70
C ALA A 57 9.65 34.27 -0.78
N SER A 58 10.43 33.31 -1.31
CA SER A 58 10.33 32.81 -2.67
C SER A 58 10.11 31.29 -2.76
N LYS A 59 9.95 30.59 -1.62
CA LYS A 59 9.82 29.13 -1.60
C LYS A 59 8.91 28.64 -0.47
N ILE A 60 7.93 27.84 -0.85
CA ILE A 60 7.06 27.08 0.07
C ILE A 60 7.07 25.63 -0.38
N VAL A 61 7.13 24.69 0.56
CA VAL A 61 7.02 23.26 0.30
C VAL A 61 5.73 22.77 0.91
N CYS A 62 4.92 22.00 0.19
CA CYS A 62 3.68 21.46 0.74
C CYS A 62 3.34 20.12 0.09
N ARG A 63 2.28 19.46 0.59
CA ARG A 63 1.70 18.28 -0.07
C ARG A 63 0.35 18.64 -0.67
N VAL A 64 0.14 18.30 -1.93
CA VAL A 64 -1.12 18.55 -2.62
C VAL A 64 -2.19 17.61 -2.07
N GLY A 65 -3.38 18.12 -1.76
CA GLY A 65 -4.51 17.29 -1.34
C GLY A 65 -5.36 16.80 -2.52
N PRO A 66 -6.45 16.06 -2.24
CA PRO A 66 -7.43 15.70 -3.26
C PRO A 66 -8.06 16.96 -3.87
N ALA A 67 -8.03 17.06 -5.21
CA ALA A 67 -8.57 18.22 -5.93
C ALA A 67 -10.09 18.32 -5.73
N LYS A 68 -10.54 19.56 -5.56
CA LYS A 68 -11.96 19.92 -5.67
C LYS A 68 -12.27 20.50 -7.05
N ASP A 69 -11.28 21.17 -7.65
CA ASP A 69 -11.41 21.86 -8.92
C ASP A 69 -10.37 21.35 -9.95
N ASP A 70 -10.80 21.17 -11.19
CA ASP A 70 -9.94 20.71 -12.30
C ASP A 70 -9.02 21.81 -12.86
N LYS A 71 -9.17 23.07 -12.40
CA LYS A 71 -8.46 24.22 -12.97
C LYS A 71 -6.97 24.29 -12.62
N GLY A 72 -6.50 23.51 -11.64
CA GLY A 72 -5.08 23.46 -11.29
C GLY A 72 -4.53 24.74 -10.67
N GLU A 73 -5.40 25.63 -10.17
CA GLU A 73 -5.00 26.95 -9.65
C GLU A 73 -4.23 26.84 -8.34
N ILE A 74 -3.21 27.69 -8.17
CA ILE A 74 -2.41 27.79 -6.96
C ILE A 74 -2.60 29.19 -6.37
N ILE A 75 -3.16 29.26 -5.17
CA ILE A 75 -3.46 30.53 -4.49
C ILE A 75 -2.71 30.55 -3.16
N VAL A 76 -1.89 31.57 -2.96
CA VAL A 76 -1.15 31.81 -1.71
C VAL A 76 -1.72 33.06 -1.06
N THR A 77 -2.16 32.97 0.19
CA THR A 77 -2.70 34.10 0.95
C THR A 77 -1.79 34.42 2.11
N THR A 78 -1.29 35.66 2.13
CA THR A 78 -0.41 36.16 3.20
C THR A 78 -1.09 37.26 4.01
N LYS A 79 -0.68 37.45 5.27
CA LYS A 79 -1.17 38.55 6.12
C LYS A 79 -0.72 39.90 5.57
N SER A 80 0.50 39.96 5.05
CA SER A 80 1.15 41.20 4.61
C SER A 80 0.82 41.62 3.17
N GLY A 81 0.63 40.66 2.26
CA GLY A 81 0.37 40.90 0.83
C GLY A 81 -1.02 40.51 0.35
N GLY A 82 -1.86 39.91 1.19
CA GLY A 82 -3.22 39.50 0.82
C GLY A 82 -3.25 38.29 -0.12
N LEU A 83 -4.22 38.29 -1.05
CA LEU A 83 -4.46 37.20 -1.99
C LEU A 83 -3.42 37.23 -3.12
N GLY A 84 -2.70 36.13 -3.28
CA GLY A 84 -1.74 35.93 -4.36
C GLY A 84 -2.34 35.38 -5.63
N THR A 85 -1.58 35.48 -6.72
CA THR A 85 -1.93 34.95 -8.04
C THR A 85 -0.88 33.96 -8.52
N SER A 86 -1.27 33.05 -9.42
CA SER A 86 -0.35 32.10 -10.05
C SER A 86 -0.32 32.26 -11.55
N THR A 87 0.88 32.19 -12.14
CA THR A 87 1.06 32.12 -13.61
C THR A 87 1.16 30.68 -14.10
N VAL A 88 1.25 29.73 -13.18
CA VAL A 88 1.40 28.30 -13.44
C VAL A 88 0.28 27.52 -12.78
N SER A 89 -0.10 26.40 -13.38
CA SER A 89 -1.07 25.47 -12.83
C SER A 89 -0.42 24.15 -12.45
N PHE A 90 -1.03 23.46 -11.48
CA PHE A 90 -0.69 22.10 -11.10
C PHE A 90 -1.73 21.13 -11.66
N LYS A 91 -1.28 20.08 -12.33
CA LYS A 91 -2.17 19.03 -12.84
C LYS A 91 -2.22 17.87 -11.85
N LEU A 92 -3.34 17.74 -11.14
CA LEU A 92 -3.57 16.58 -10.28
C LEU A 92 -3.88 15.36 -11.16
N LEU A 93 -3.00 14.36 -11.11
CA LEU A 93 -3.23 13.07 -11.74
C LEU A 93 -4.18 12.26 -10.87
N ARG A 94 -5.22 11.71 -11.49
CA ARG A 94 -6.02 10.69 -10.81
C ARG A 94 -5.16 9.43 -10.71
N PRO A 95 -5.15 8.74 -9.56
CA PRO A 95 -4.54 7.43 -9.49
C PRO A 95 -5.18 6.56 -10.56
N GLU A 96 -4.35 5.93 -11.37
CA GLU A 96 -4.81 5.02 -12.42
C GLU A 96 -5.56 3.87 -11.74
N ARG A 97 -6.79 3.61 -12.21
CA ARG A 97 -7.50 2.42 -11.76
C ARG A 97 -6.79 1.25 -12.40
N ILE A 98 -6.05 0.50 -11.59
CA ILE A 98 -5.47 -0.78 -11.99
C ILE A 98 -6.63 -1.63 -12.52
N GLY A 99 -6.63 -1.91 -13.81
CA GLY A 99 -7.60 -2.78 -14.44
C GLY A 99 -7.42 -4.21 -13.93
N ILE A 100 -8.47 -5.02 -14.01
CA ILE A 100 -8.38 -6.47 -13.71
C ILE A 100 -7.36 -7.21 -14.60
N LEU A 101 -6.96 -6.60 -15.72
CA LEU A 101 -5.98 -7.12 -16.67
C LEU A 101 -4.60 -6.49 -16.51
N ASP A 102 -4.42 -5.52 -15.60
CA ASP A 102 -3.12 -4.90 -15.37
C ASP A 102 -2.22 -5.85 -14.58
N GLN A 103 -0.99 -6.01 -15.06
CA GLN A 103 0.01 -6.88 -14.43
C GLN A 103 0.38 -6.33 -13.06
N SER A 104 0.17 -7.14 -12.00
CA SER A 104 0.64 -6.82 -10.66
C SER A 104 2.01 -7.48 -10.41
N ALA A 105 2.95 -6.74 -9.83
CA ALA A 105 4.24 -7.29 -9.38
C ALA A 105 4.12 -8.05 -8.04
N VAL A 106 2.91 -8.14 -7.50
CA VAL A 106 2.59 -8.92 -6.31
C VAL A 106 2.35 -10.35 -6.77
N TRP A 107 3.34 -11.20 -6.54
CA TRP A 107 3.16 -12.65 -6.65
C TRP A 107 2.19 -13.07 -5.57
N VAL A 108 0.93 -13.31 -5.95
CA VAL A 108 -0.01 -14.02 -5.10
C VAL A 108 0.35 -15.49 -5.24
N ASP A 109 0.74 -16.14 -4.14
CA ASP A 109 0.81 -17.60 -4.11
C ASP A 109 -0.61 -18.11 -4.36
N GLU A 110 -0.88 -18.51 -5.61
CA GLU A 110 -2.16 -19.08 -5.98
C GLU A 110 -2.39 -20.32 -5.11
N MET A 111 -3.36 -20.20 -4.21
CA MET A 111 -3.74 -21.27 -3.29
C MET A 111 -4.22 -22.45 -4.15
N ASN A 112 -3.37 -23.46 -4.33
CA ASN A 112 -3.67 -24.68 -5.09
C ASN A 112 -4.80 -25.48 -4.40
N TYR A 113 -6.04 -25.11 -4.70
CA TYR A 113 -7.27 -25.66 -4.09
C TYR A 113 -7.47 -27.15 -4.37
N TYR A 114 -6.81 -27.71 -5.38
CA TYR A 114 -7.05 -29.07 -5.86
C TYR A 114 -6.27 -30.17 -5.11
N ASP A 115 -5.38 -29.82 -4.20
CA ASP A 115 -4.45 -30.78 -3.61
C ASP A 115 -4.92 -31.34 -2.24
N MET A 116 -6.22 -31.21 -1.94
CA MET A 116 -6.84 -31.71 -0.70
C MET A 116 -7.51 -33.07 -0.84
N ARG A 117 -7.68 -33.60 -2.08
CA ARG A 117 -8.42 -34.86 -2.31
C ARG A 117 -7.55 -36.11 -2.49
N THR A 118 -6.27 -35.98 -2.78
CA THR A 118 -5.46 -37.13 -3.26
C THR A 118 -4.37 -37.60 -2.32
N ASN A 119 -4.18 -36.99 -1.15
CA ASN A 119 -2.91 -37.21 -0.44
C ASN A 119 -3.01 -37.44 1.07
N ARG A 120 -3.72 -38.51 1.47
CA ARG A 120 -3.52 -39.08 2.81
C ARG A 120 -2.27 -39.96 2.91
N ASN A 121 -1.68 -40.42 1.80
CA ASN A 121 -0.67 -41.49 1.81
C ASN A 121 0.61 -41.27 0.98
N LYS A 122 0.82 -40.15 0.26
CA LYS A 122 2.16 -39.86 -0.30
C LYS A 122 2.85 -38.82 0.57
N GLY A 123 4.05 -39.18 1.01
CA GLY A 123 4.94 -38.29 1.74
C GLY A 123 5.03 -36.93 1.04
N ILE A 124 4.97 -35.89 1.85
CA ILE A 124 5.01 -34.49 1.44
C ILE A 124 6.26 -34.29 0.59
N SER A 125 6.09 -33.83 -0.66
CA SER A 125 7.22 -33.44 -1.50
C SER A 125 7.98 -32.31 -0.78
N PRO A 126 9.31 -32.42 -0.59
CA PRO A 126 10.14 -31.43 0.09
C PRO A 126 10.22 -30.08 -0.64
N LEU A 127 9.73 -30.03 -1.89
CA LEU A 127 9.62 -28.85 -2.74
C LEU A 127 8.21 -28.24 -2.76
N SER A 128 7.26 -28.77 -1.98
CA SER A 128 5.91 -28.20 -1.93
C SER A 128 5.94 -26.88 -1.16
N LEU A 129 5.88 -25.76 -1.89
CA LEU A 129 5.59 -24.42 -1.37
C LEU A 129 4.11 -24.34 -0.96
N ARG A 130 3.64 -25.26 -0.10
CA ARG A 130 2.33 -25.08 0.52
C ARG A 130 2.43 -23.91 1.51
N PRO A 131 1.45 -23.01 1.56
CA PRO A 131 1.31 -22.09 2.67
C PRO A 131 1.26 -22.90 3.96
N SER A 132 2.35 -22.87 4.73
CA SER A 132 2.36 -23.50 6.04
C SER A 132 1.41 -22.68 6.90
N ASN A 133 0.34 -23.30 7.43
CA ASN A 133 -0.54 -22.63 8.38
C ASN A 133 0.28 -22.32 9.64
N PRO A 134 0.77 -21.08 9.82
CA PRO A 134 1.78 -20.80 10.83
C PRO A 134 1.16 -20.76 12.24
N LEU A 135 -0.15 -20.53 12.28
CA LEU A 135 -0.95 -20.47 13.49
C LEU A 135 -1.48 -21.86 13.88
N GLY A 136 -1.57 -22.80 12.92
CA GLY A 136 -2.10 -24.14 13.18
C GLY A 136 -3.55 -24.12 13.68
N ILE A 137 -4.29 -23.07 13.34
CA ILE A 137 -5.72 -22.95 13.65
C ILE A 137 -6.46 -23.67 12.52
N GLU A 138 -7.22 -24.71 12.85
CA GLU A 138 -8.12 -25.36 11.89
C GLU A 138 -9.25 -24.39 11.55
N LEU A 139 -9.29 -23.93 10.30
CA LEU A 139 -10.42 -23.15 9.80
C LEU A 139 -11.55 -24.11 9.44
N ASP A 140 -12.73 -23.86 10.02
CA ASP A 140 -13.92 -24.60 9.64
C ASP A 140 -14.32 -24.22 8.21
N ASN A 141 -14.18 -25.17 7.27
CA ASN A 141 -14.25 -24.91 5.82
C ASN A 141 -15.59 -24.31 5.37
N GLN A 142 -16.67 -24.55 6.12
CA GLN A 142 -17.99 -23.97 5.84
C GLN A 142 -18.05 -22.47 6.20
N MET A 143 -17.46 -22.09 7.32
CA MET A 143 -17.41 -20.69 7.79
C MET A 143 -16.55 -19.83 6.84
N TYR A 144 -15.42 -20.39 6.38
CA TYR A 144 -14.53 -19.72 5.42
C TYR A 144 -15.22 -19.41 4.08
N HIS A 145 -15.96 -20.37 3.52
CA HIS A 145 -16.71 -20.14 2.29
C HIS A 145 -17.83 -19.11 2.45
N GLN A 146 -18.48 -19.07 3.62
CA GLN A 146 -19.53 -18.10 3.93
C GLN A 146 -18.94 -16.67 4.10
N LEU A 147 -17.79 -16.55 4.77
CA LEU A 147 -17.08 -15.29 5.01
C LEU A 147 -16.45 -14.72 3.74
N LEU A 148 -15.85 -15.58 2.90
CA LEU A 148 -15.35 -15.14 1.59
C LEU A 148 -16.47 -14.68 0.68
N LYS A 149 -17.62 -15.36 0.69
CA LYS A 149 -18.80 -14.92 -0.08
C LYS A 149 -19.31 -13.57 0.39
N SER A 150 -19.42 -13.34 1.70
CA SER A 150 -19.88 -12.04 2.21
C SER A 150 -18.87 -10.93 1.98
N ALA A 151 -17.56 -11.22 2.08
CA ALA A 151 -16.50 -10.27 1.74
C ALA A 151 -16.49 -9.92 0.24
N LEU A 152 -16.68 -10.91 -0.64
CA LEU A 152 -16.86 -10.69 -2.08
C LEU A 152 -18.13 -9.90 -2.37
N GLU A 153 -19.25 -10.20 -1.72
CA GLU A 153 -20.49 -9.44 -1.90
C GLU A 153 -20.35 -7.97 -1.44
N ILE A 154 -19.60 -7.69 -0.37
CA ILE A 154 -19.28 -6.32 0.05
C ILE A 154 -18.38 -5.60 -0.98
N LEU A 155 -17.48 -6.33 -1.63
CA LEU A 155 -16.61 -5.80 -2.68
C LEU A 155 -17.37 -5.58 -4.01
N LEU A 156 -18.36 -6.42 -4.32
CA LEU A 156 -19.15 -6.34 -5.56
C LEU A 156 -20.38 -5.42 -5.46
N VAL A 157 -21.00 -5.30 -4.27
CA VAL A 157 -22.12 -4.38 -4.04
C VAL A 157 -21.58 -3.01 -3.69
N GLY A 158 -21.20 -2.27 -4.73
CA GLY A 158 -21.48 -0.83 -4.86
C GLY A 158 -21.02 0.07 -3.70
N SER A 159 -19.95 -0.26 -2.99
CA SER A 159 -19.35 0.68 -2.04
C SER A 159 -18.77 1.84 -2.85
N LYS A 160 -19.46 2.98 -2.85
CA LYS A 160 -18.98 4.29 -3.33
C LYS A 160 -17.79 4.83 -2.51
N SER A 161 -16.91 3.97 -2.03
CA SER A 161 -15.72 4.32 -1.26
C SER A 161 -14.49 4.02 -2.11
N SER A 162 -14.05 5.06 -2.80
CA SER A 162 -12.95 5.05 -3.74
C SER A 162 -11.59 5.11 -3.02
N TYR A 163 -11.23 4.12 -2.22
CA TYR A 163 -9.87 4.04 -1.64
C TYR A 163 -9.47 2.58 -1.42
N PHE A 164 -8.68 2.03 -2.34
CA PHE A 164 -7.73 0.97 -2.00
C PHE A 164 -6.46 1.67 -1.52
N ASP A 165 -6.47 2.12 -0.26
CA ASP A 165 -5.23 2.54 0.39
C ASP A 165 -4.40 1.29 0.65
N SER A 166 -3.16 1.26 0.15
CA SER A 166 -2.18 0.19 0.42
C SER A 166 -1.76 0.07 1.90
N HIS A 167 -2.40 0.84 2.79
CA HIS A 167 -2.18 0.85 4.24
C HIS A 167 -3.40 0.38 5.02
N SER A 168 -4.48 0.01 4.34
CA SER A 168 -5.62 -0.66 4.95
C SER A 168 -5.35 -2.17 4.98
N TYR A 169 -4.40 -2.60 5.80
CA TYR A 169 -4.64 -3.86 6.52
C TYR A 169 -5.80 -3.57 7.48
N ALA A 170 -7.02 -3.52 6.93
CA ALA A 170 -8.18 -3.76 7.76
C ALA A 170 -7.90 -5.13 8.39
N PRO A 171 -7.84 -5.24 9.73
CA PRO A 171 -7.78 -6.55 10.34
C PRO A 171 -8.97 -7.30 9.76
N THR A 172 -8.70 -8.40 9.06
CA THR A 172 -9.78 -9.20 8.50
C THR A 172 -10.73 -9.49 9.67
N PRO A 173 -12.05 -9.34 9.50
CA PRO A 173 -13.01 -9.65 10.57
C PRO A 173 -12.90 -11.12 11.05
N GLU A 174 -12.11 -11.94 10.35
CA GLU A 174 -11.67 -13.31 10.64
C GLU A 174 -10.91 -13.50 11.96
N HIS A 175 -10.59 -12.44 12.71
CA HIS A 175 -9.89 -12.57 13.98
C HIS A 175 -10.68 -12.11 15.21
N ALA A 176 -11.86 -11.50 15.02
CA ALA A 176 -12.68 -11.02 16.14
C ALA A 176 -13.40 -12.16 16.90
N SER A 177 -13.52 -13.36 16.31
CA SER A 177 -14.17 -14.53 16.91
C SER A 177 -13.21 -15.60 17.40
N ASN A 178 -11.89 -15.36 17.39
CA ASN A 178 -10.92 -16.37 17.82
C ASN A 178 -10.83 -16.38 19.35
N SER A 179 -11.17 -17.52 19.95
CA SER A 179 -11.11 -17.69 21.40
C SER A 179 -9.68 -17.50 21.91
N PHE A 180 -9.53 -16.94 23.11
CA PHE A 180 -8.24 -16.74 23.78
C PHE A 180 -7.36 -18.00 23.76
N GLU A 181 -7.98 -19.17 23.89
CA GLU A 181 -7.27 -20.47 23.84
C GLU A 181 -6.70 -20.78 22.45
N GLN A 182 -7.39 -20.43 21.36
CA GLN A 182 -6.87 -20.61 19.99
C GLN A 182 -5.66 -19.70 19.75
N LEU A 183 -5.67 -18.49 20.29
CA LEU A 183 -4.57 -17.54 20.17
C LEU A 183 -3.33 -18.01 20.95
N LYS A 184 -3.54 -18.66 22.10
CA LYS A 184 -2.48 -19.30 22.89
C LYS A 184 -1.85 -20.49 22.16
N VAL A 185 -2.67 -21.32 21.50
CA VAL A 185 -2.19 -22.42 20.65
C VAL A 185 -1.40 -21.88 19.46
N ALA A 186 -1.90 -20.84 18.81
CA ALA A 186 -1.23 -20.18 17.70
C ALA A 186 0.13 -19.58 18.09
N ALA A 187 0.20 -18.90 19.23
CA ALA A 187 1.46 -18.36 19.74
C ALA A 187 2.49 -19.47 20.04
N SER A 188 2.06 -20.61 20.57
CA SER A 188 2.92 -21.78 20.80
C SER A 188 3.44 -22.37 19.48
N ASN A 189 2.58 -22.50 18.48
CA ASN A 189 2.96 -22.99 17.15
C ASN A 189 3.94 -22.05 16.45
N LEU A 190 3.71 -20.74 16.53
CA LEU A 190 4.60 -19.73 15.94
C LEU A 190 5.97 -19.75 16.61
N LYS A 191 6.03 -19.93 17.95
CA LYS A 191 7.30 -20.11 18.68
C LYS A 191 8.06 -21.35 18.22
N LYS A 192 7.36 -22.48 18.01
CA LYS A 192 7.95 -23.71 17.47
C LYS A 192 8.47 -23.54 16.04
N GLN A 193 7.77 -22.79 15.20
CA GLN A 193 8.21 -22.51 13.83
C GLN A 193 9.37 -21.53 13.79
N ALA A 194 9.41 -20.54 14.68
CA ALA A 194 10.52 -19.60 14.80
C ALA A 194 11.84 -20.33 15.14
N THR A 195 11.78 -21.38 15.98
CA THR A 195 12.96 -22.21 16.31
C THR A 195 13.39 -23.16 15.19
N LYS A 196 12.52 -23.45 14.22
CA LYS A 196 12.83 -24.33 13.07
C LYS A 196 13.64 -23.66 11.95
N LYS A 197 13.91 -22.35 12.03
CA LYS A 197 14.67 -21.62 11.00
C LYS A 197 16.10 -22.15 10.76
N ASN A 198 16.64 -22.99 11.65
CA ASN A 198 17.93 -23.66 11.47
C ASN A 198 17.89 -25.01 10.73
N GLU A 199 16.72 -25.58 10.42
CA GLU A 199 16.62 -26.91 9.77
C GLU A 199 16.44 -26.85 8.25
N GLY A 200 16.19 -25.66 7.70
CA GLY A 200 15.85 -25.48 6.28
C GLY A 200 16.91 -26.01 5.31
N SER A 201 18.20 -25.90 5.66
CA SER A 201 19.31 -26.38 4.81
C SER A 201 19.38 -27.92 4.76
N LEU A 202 19.15 -28.60 5.89
CA LEU A 202 19.28 -30.06 5.96
C LEU A 202 18.05 -30.78 5.39
N ALA A 203 16.85 -30.21 5.57
CA ALA A 203 15.61 -30.75 5.00
C ALA A 203 15.58 -30.67 3.46
N TYR A 204 16.13 -29.58 2.89
CA TYR A 204 16.25 -29.42 1.44
C TYR A 204 17.20 -30.47 0.84
N VAL A 205 18.34 -30.69 1.50
CA VAL A 205 19.33 -31.70 1.06
C VAL A 205 18.76 -33.12 1.17
N LYS A 206 18.10 -33.45 2.28
CA LYS A 206 17.52 -34.79 2.49
C LYS A 206 16.35 -35.08 1.54
N GLY A 207 15.59 -34.05 1.18
CA GLY A 207 14.47 -34.16 0.27
C GLY A 207 14.84 -34.26 -1.21
N GLY A 208 15.91 -33.57 -1.64
CA GLY A 208 16.37 -33.60 -3.03
C GLY A 208 17.22 -34.82 -3.40
N LEU A 209 17.69 -35.58 -2.41
CA LEU A 209 18.54 -36.77 -2.63
C LEU A 209 17.80 -37.88 -3.39
N SER A 210 16.52 -38.13 -3.09
CA SER A 210 15.77 -39.19 -3.77
C SER A 210 15.58 -38.90 -5.26
N THR A 211 15.28 -37.65 -5.61
CA THR A 211 15.13 -37.23 -7.01
C THR A 211 16.46 -37.24 -7.76
N PHE A 212 17.56 -36.95 -7.07
CA PHE A 212 18.91 -37.08 -7.64
C PHE A 212 19.27 -38.54 -7.96
N PHE A 213 18.98 -39.47 -7.04
CA PHE A 213 19.24 -40.89 -7.28
C PHE A 213 18.35 -41.45 -8.40
N GLU A 214 17.08 -41.07 -8.47
CA GLU A 214 16.18 -41.46 -9.56
C GLU A 214 16.68 -40.96 -10.92
N ALA A 215 17.14 -39.71 -10.99
CA ALA A 215 17.69 -39.14 -12.22
C ALA A 215 19.01 -39.83 -12.64
N GLN A 216 19.87 -40.15 -11.66
CA GLN A 216 21.12 -40.88 -11.92
C GLN A 216 20.86 -42.31 -12.39
N ASP A 217 19.91 -43.01 -11.77
CA ASP A 217 19.56 -44.38 -12.14
C ASP A 217 19.04 -44.43 -13.58
N ALA A 218 18.16 -43.49 -13.95
CA ALA A 218 17.65 -43.32 -15.31
C ALA A 218 18.76 -43.02 -16.35
N LEU A 219 19.75 -42.21 -15.98
CA LEU A 219 20.91 -41.90 -16.83
C LEU A 219 21.92 -43.05 -16.94
N SER A 220 21.98 -43.93 -15.93
CA SER A 220 22.91 -45.06 -15.90
C SER A 220 22.34 -46.33 -16.54
N GLY A 221 21.03 -46.36 -16.81
CA GLY A 221 20.29 -47.50 -17.36
C GLY A 221 20.34 -47.66 -18.88
N GLU A 222 20.97 -46.75 -19.64
CA GLU A 222 21.15 -46.90 -21.09
C GLU A 222 22.52 -47.53 -21.41
N ARG A 223 22.54 -48.86 -21.50
CA ARG A 223 23.51 -49.63 -22.31
C ARG A 223 22.78 -50.67 -23.15
#